data_AF-A0A8J3HCS7-F1
#
_entry.id   AF-A0A8J3HCS7-F1
#
_cell.length_a   1.000
_cell.length_b   1.000
_cell.length_c   1.000
_cell.angle_alpha   90.00
_cell.angle_beta   90.00
_cell.angle_gamma   90.00
#
_symmetry.space_group_name_H-M   'P 1'
#
loop_
_entity.id
_entity.type
_entity.pdbx_description
1 polymer ?
#
loop_
_entity_poly.entity_id
_entity_poly.type
_entity_poly.pdbx_seq_one_letter_code
_entity_poly.pdbx_strand_id
1 'polypeptide(L)'
;MGGIWIYAGTEVGLARVPDCFCRWQDVQPGNAMDALVAGEAPPSEAPLPGGQPILSLASAPSAPEVMYAALRSGLWASQDGGVIWQKRASKAATAVAVHPRDETYIAALLGGILKFSRDGGATWIETGEL
;
A
#
# COMPACT_ATOMS: atom_id res chain seq x y z
N MET A 1 5.89 16.14 13.95
CA MET A 1 4.49 16.57 13.84
C MET A 1 3.84 15.70 12.78
N GLY A 2 2.94 14.78 13.16
CA GLY A 2 2.29 13.87 12.21
C GLY A 2 1.16 14.59 11.49
N GLY A 3 1.31 14.80 10.18
CA GLY A 3 0.25 15.35 9.33
C GLY A 3 -0.88 14.34 9.10
N ILE A 4 -2.06 14.85 8.74
CA ILE A 4 -3.17 14.03 8.25
C ILE A 4 -2.89 13.74 6.77
N TRP A 5 -2.92 12.47 6.38
CA TRP A 5 -2.68 12.04 5.00
C TRP A 5 -3.96 11.51 4.38
N ILE A 6 -4.29 11.97 3.17
CA ILE A 6 -5.31 11.36 2.31
C ILE A 6 -4.59 10.70 1.13
N TYR A 7 -4.94 9.46 0.84
CA TYR A 7 -4.41 8.68 -0.29
C TYR A 7 -5.50 8.44 -1.32
N ALA A 8 -5.13 8.49 -2.60
CA ALA A 8 -6.01 8.13 -3.70
C ALA A 8 -5.31 7.15 -4.64
N GLY A 9 -5.95 6.01 -4.87
CA GLY A 9 -5.61 5.12 -5.98
C GLY A 9 -6.20 5.67 -7.27
N THR A 10 -5.38 5.78 -8.31
CA THR A 10 -5.78 6.30 -9.63
C THR A 10 -5.55 5.24 -10.71
N GLU A 11 -5.88 5.55 -11.95
CA GLU A 11 -5.59 4.68 -13.11
C GLU A 11 -4.09 4.55 -13.41
N VAL A 12 -3.28 5.50 -12.95
CA VAL A 12 -1.85 5.60 -13.26
C VAL A 12 -0.95 5.31 -12.07
N GLY A 13 -1.47 5.32 -10.84
CA GLY A 13 -0.69 5.08 -9.63
C GLY A 13 -1.34 5.59 -8.34
N LEU A 14 -0.55 5.67 -7.27
CA LEU A 14 -0.95 6.14 -5.94
C LEU A 14 -0.50 7.58 -5.73
N ALA A 15 -1.43 8.46 -5.38
CA ALA A 15 -1.13 9.84 -4.96
C ALA A 15 -1.51 10.06 -3.49
N ARG A 16 -0.86 11.02 -2.84
CA ARG A 16 -1.22 11.49 -1.49
C ARG A 16 -1.29 13.02 -1.41
N VAL A 17 -2.05 13.51 -0.44
CA VAL A 17 -2.07 14.93 -0.07
C VAL A 17 -1.22 15.16 1.17
N PRO A 18 -0.19 16.04 1.12
CA PRO A 18 0.75 16.25 2.21
C PRO A 18 0.43 17.42 3.14
N ASP A 19 -0.54 18.26 2.79
CA ASP A 19 -0.73 19.59 3.37
C ASP A 19 -2.22 19.92 3.64
N CYS A 20 -2.62 21.20 3.55
CA CYS A 20 -3.96 21.75 3.77
C CYS A 20 -5.08 21.19 2.88
N PHE A 21 -4.89 20.00 2.31
CA PHE A 21 -5.76 19.37 1.33
C PHE A 21 -5.76 20.10 -0.02
N CYS A 22 -4.69 20.85 -0.29
CA CYS A 22 -4.62 21.83 -1.37
C CYS A 22 -4.00 21.23 -2.65
N ARG A 23 -3.14 20.21 -2.53
CA ARG A 23 -2.44 19.61 -3.68
C ARG A 23 -2.23 18.10 -3.53
N TRP A 24 -2.46 17.37 -4.62
CA TRP A 24 -2.05 15.96 -4.76
C TRP A 24 -0.61 15.87 -5.28
N GLN A 25 0.17 14.95 -4.74
CA GLN A 25 1.52 14.65 -5.22
C GLN A 25 1.83 13.16 -5.08
N ASP A 26 2.90 12.72 -5.74
CA ASP A 26 3.42 11.38 -5.58
C ASP A 26 3.86 11.13 -4.13
N VAL A 27 3.76 9.87 -3.71
CA VAL A 27 4.23 9.43 -2.40
C VAL A 27 5.76 9.38 -2.42
N GLN A 28 6.39 10.08 -1.48
CA GLN A 28 7.84 10.25 -1.39
C GLN A 28 8.30 10.10 0.08
N PRO A 29 9.55 9.68 0.35
CA PRO A 29 10.14 9.69 1.69
C PRO A 29 10.14 11.11 2.28
N GLY A 30 9.84 11.25 3.57
CA GLY A 30 9.68 12.55 4.22
C GLY A 30 10.94 13.43 4.24
N ASN A 31 12.13 12.85 4.19
CA ASN A 31 13.45 13.52 4.21
C ASN A 31 14.11 13.60 2.82
N ALA A 32 13.42 13.22 1.74
CA ALA A 32 14.01 13.19 0.39
C ALA A 32 14.51 14.57 -0.08
N MET A 33 13.78 15.64 0.27
CA MET A 33 14.18 17.02 -0.06
C MET A 33 15.38 17.49 0.75
N ASP A 34 15.48 17.10 2.04
CA ASP A 34 16.59 17.48 2.91
C ASP A 34 17.89 16.81 2.45
N ALA A 35 17.83 15.53 2.07
CA ALA A 35 18.97 14.80 1.52
C ALA A 35 19.49 15.46 0.23
N LEU A 36 18.59 15.88 -0.66
CA LEU A 36 18.96 16.58 -1.89
C LEU A 36 19.66 17.92 -1.61
N VAL A 37 19.17 18.70 -0.64
CA VAL A 37 19.79 19.97 -0.22
C VAL A 37 21.17 19.72 0.41
N ALA A 38 21.35 18.63 1.15
CA ALA A 38 22.62 18.23 1.76
C ALA A 38 23.63 17.62 0.76
N GLY A 39 23.23 17.36 -0.49
CA GLY A 39 24.06 16.66 -1.48
C GLY A 39 24.19 15.15 -1.20
N GLU A 40 23.34 14.60 -0.34
CA GLU A 40 23.24 13.18 -0.05
C GLU A 40 22.35 12.46 -1.07
N ALA A 41 22.56 11.16 -1.23
CA ALA A 41 21.67 10.36 -2.07
C ALA A 41 20.27 10.30 -1.42
N PRO A 42 19.19 10.52 -2.19
CA PRO A 42 17.85 10.41 -1.66
C PRO A 42 17.60 8.97 -1.17
N PRO A 43 16.81 8.79 -0.11
CA PRO A 43 16.41 7.47 0.40
C PRO A 43 15.73 6.62 -0.68
N SER A 44 15.84 5.30 -0.54
CA SER A 44 15.32 4.34 -1.52
C SER A 44 13.80 4.42 -1.66
N GLU A 45 13.32 4.39 -2.89
CA GLU A 45 11.90 4.32 -3.23
C GLU A 45 11.61 3.04 -4.02
N ALA A 46 10.44 2.46 -3.81
CA ALA A 46 9.94 1.36 -4.64
C ALA A 46 8.42 1.54 -4.81
N PRO A 47 7.99 2.44 -5.69
CA PRO A 47 6.57 2.74 -5.88
C PRO A 47 5.83 1.52 -6.47
N LEU A 48 4.51 1.57 -6.41
CA LEU A 48 3.66 0.63 -7.15
C LEU A 48 3.96 0.69 -8.67
N PRO A 49 3.72 -0.40 -9.42
CA PRO A 49 3.84 -0.38 -10.87
C PRO A 49 2.99 0.73 -11.50
N GLY A 50 3.63 1.63 -12.24
CA GLY A 50 2.95 2.69 -12.97
C GLY A 50 2.07 2.17 -14.11
N GLY A 51 1.05 2.94 -14.48
CA GLY A 51 0.16 2.61 -15.60
C GLY A 51 -0.79 1.45 -15.33
N GLN A 52 -1.03 1.13 -14.05
CA GLN A 52 -2.01 0.14 -13.63
C GLN A 52 -3.01 0.74 -12.64
N PRO A 53 -4.32 0.45 -12.79
CA PRO A 53 -5.30 0.92 -11.85
C PRO A 53 -5.13 0.21 -10.50
N ILE A 54 -5.17 1.00 -9.43
CA ILE A 54 -5.30 0.50 -8.06
C ILE A 54 -6.79 0.23 -7.83
N LEU A 55 -7.16 -1.05 -7.78
CA LEU A 55 -8.56 -1.48 -7.68
C LEU A 55 -9.09 -1.40 -6.24
N SER A 56 -8.20 -1.52 -5.25
CA SER A 56 -8.51 -1.36 -3.83
C SER A 56 -7.25 -0.92 -3.10
N LEU A 57 -7.40 -0.01 -2.15
CA LEU A 57 -6.33 0.44 -1.25
C LEU A 57 -6.86 0.41 0.18
N ALA A 58 -6.10 -0.18 1.10
CA ALA A 58 -6.46 -0.23 2.52
C ALA A 58 -5.24 0.07 3.38
N SER A 59 -5.36 1.03 4.29
CA SER A 59 -4.40 1.25 5.39
C SER A 59 -4.88 0.49 6.63
N ALA A 60 -3.95 -0.07 7.42
CA ALA A 60 -4.28 -0.74 8.65
C ALA A 60 -4.66 0.28 9.75
N PRO A 61 -5.82 0.15 10.42
CA PRO A 61 -6.19 1.06 11.50
C PRO A 61 -5.28 0.96 12.74
N SER A 62 -4.68 -0.20 13.01
CA SER A 62 -3.75 -0.43 14.12
C SER A 62 -2.35 0.15 13.87
N ALA A 63 -1.96 0.29 12.61
CA ALA A 63 -0.65 0.76 12.15
C ALA A 63 -0.80 1.47 10.79
N PRO A 64 -1.17 2.77 10.74
CA PRO A 64 -1.53 3.47 9.50
C PRO A 64 -0.45 3.52 8.42
N GLU A 65 0.81 3.32 8.79
CA GLU A 65 1.95 3.16 7.87
C GLU A 65 1.92 1.84 7.09
N VAL A 66 1.20 0.83 7.59
CA VAL A 66 1.00 -0.44 6.89
C VAL A 66 -0.18 -0.30 5.93
N MET A 67 0.11 -0.51 4.65
CA MET A 67 -0.86 -0.33 3.57
C MET A 67 -0.85 -1.51 2.62
N TYR A 68 -2.00 -1.81 2.02
CA TYR A 68 -2.18 -2.85 1.02
C TYR A 68 -2.86 -2.28 -0.22
N ALA A 69 -2.37 -2.67 -1.39
CA ALA A 69 -2.91 -2.25 -2.69
C ALA A 69 -3.19 -3.46 -3.58
N ALA A 70 -4.43 -3.55 -4.07
CA ALA A 70 -4.89 -4.56 -4.99
C ALA A 70 -4.79 -4.06 -6.44
N LEU A 71 -3.94 -4.70 -7.24
CA LEU A 71 -3.72 -4.38 -8.64
C LEU A 71 -3.94 -5.64 -9.50
N ARG A 72 -4.13 -5.45 -10.81
CA ARG A 72 -4.15 -6.56 -11.78
C ARG A 72 -2.86 -7.38 -11.77
N SER A 73 -1.73 -6.76 -11.43
CA SER A 73 -0.42 -7.42 -11.34
C SER A 73 -0.18 -8.18 -10.04
N GLY A 74 -1.06 -8.04 -9.04
CA GLY A 74 -0.89 -8.68 -7.74
C GLY A 74 -1.44 -7.89 -6.56
N LEU A 75 -1.30 -8.48 -5.38
CA LEU A 75 -1.42 -7.76 -4.12
C LEU A 75 -0.04 -7.24 -3.71
N TRP A 76 0.00 -5.99 -3.28
CA TRP A 76 1.20 -5.30 -2.81
C TRP A 76 0.99 -4.79 -1.39
N ALA A 77 2.07 -4.73 -0.61
CA ALA A 77 2.07 -4.19 0.75
C ALA A 77 3.20 -3.19 0.95
N SER A 78 2.97 -2.17 1.77
CA SER A 78 3.94 -1.20 2.23
C SER A 78 3.91 -1.15 3.77
N GLN A 79 5.04 -0.83 4.38
CA GLN A 79 5.19 -0.65 5.84
C GLN A 79 5.60 0.78 6.21
N ASP A 80 5.66 1.68 5.22
CA ASP A 80 6.22 3.03 5.34
C ASP A 80 5.32 4.11 4.73
N GLY A 81 4.01 3.87 4.74
CA GLY A 81 3.02 4.83 4.25
C GLY A 81 3.02 4.99 2.74
N GLY A 82 3.41 3.93 2.01
CA GLY A 82 3.34 3.84 0.57
C GLY A 82 4.59 4.29 -0.19
N VAL A 83 5.73 4.43 0.49
CA VAL A 83 7.01 4.82 -0.13
C VAL A 83 7.69 3.61 -0.78
N ILE A 84 7.68 2.46 -0.10
CA ILE A 84 8.21 1.19 -0.59
C ILE A 84 7.09 0.14 -0.59
N TRP A 85 6.87 -0.47 -1.75
CA TRP A 85 5.90 -1.53 -1.95
C TRP A 85 6.58 -2.87 -2.29
N GLN A 86 6.09 -3.93 -1.65
CA GLN A 86 6.52 -5.30 -1.88
C GLN A 86 5.35 -6.14 -2.36
N LYS A 87 5.55 -6.92 -3.42
CA LYS A 87 4.53 -7.86 -3.91
C LYS A 87 4.35 -8.99 -2.90
N ARG A 88 3.11 -9.22 -2.48
CA ARG A 88 2.68 -10.30 -1.56
C ARG A 88 2.00 -11.45 -2.28
N ALA A 89 1.33 -11.18 -3.41
CA ALA A 89 0.74 -12.21 -4.25
C ALA A 89 0.84 -11.84 -5.73
N SER A 90 1.10 -12.83 -6.59
CA SER A 90 1.19 -12.63 -8.05
C SER A 90 -0.13 -12.78 -8.79
N LYS A 91 -1.15 -13.39 -8.16
CA LYS A 91 -2.50 -13.46 -8.74
C LYS A 91 -3.14 -12.08 -8.71
N ALA A 92 -3.90 -11.74 -9.75
CA ALA A 92 -4.63 -10.47 -9.82
C ALA A 92 -5.47 -10.27 -8.55
N ALA A 93 -5.31 -9.12 -7.91
CA ALA A 93 -6.04 -8.75 -6.72
C ALA A 93 -7.08 -7.69 -7.07
N THR A 94 -8.33 -7.86 -6.63
CA THR A 94 -9.42 -6.91 -6.94
C THR A 94 -9.96 -6.21 -5.70
N ALA A 95 -9.79 -6.79 -4.51
CA ALA A 95 -10.19 -6.20 -3.24
C ALA A 95 -9.25 -6.67 -2.13
N VAL A 96 -9.04 -5.80 -1.13
CA VAL A 96 -8.33 -6.13 0.09
C VAL A 96 -8.96 -5.40 1.28
N ALA A 97 -9.07 -6.09 2.41
CA ALA A 97 -9.47 -5.53 3.70
C ALA A 97 -8.46 -5.97 4.77
N VAL A 98 -8.24 -5.08 5.74
CA VAL A 98 -7.30 -5.29 6.86
C VAL A 98 -8.09 -5.36 8.15
N HIS A 99 -7.73 -6.29 9.04
CA HIS A 99 -8.34 -6.41 10.34
C HIS A 99 -8.05 -5.15 11.18
N PRO A 100 -9.05 -4.58 11.88
CA PRO A 100 -8.90 -3.26 12.50
C PRO A 100 -7.96 -3.21 13.71
N ARG A 101 -7.56 -4.37 14.26
CA ARG A 101 -6.68 -4.47 15.43
C ARG A 101 -5.39 -5.26 15.17
N ASP A 102 -5.21 -5.73 13.93
CA ASP A 102 -4.07 -6.55 13.55
C ASP A 102 -3.79 -6.27 12.07
N GLU A 103 -2.75 -5.49 11.81
CA GLU A 103 -2.36 -5.07 10.48
C GLU A 103 -1.91 -6.25 9.60
N THR A 104 -1.53 -7.38 10.19
CA THR A 104 -1.08 -8.57 9.47
C THR A 104 -2.22 -9.50 9.06
N TYR A 105 -3.39 -9.38 9.71
CA TYR A 105 -4.56 -10.16 9.35
C TYR A 105 -5.35 -9.47 8.22
N ILE A 106 -5.26 -10.03 7.02
CA ILE A 106 -5.91 -9.49 5.83
C ILE A 106 -6.83 -10.50 5.14
N ALA A 107 -7.86 -9.98 4.47
CA ALA A 107 -8.70 -10.72 3.54
C ALA A 107 -8.56 -10.09 2.15
N ALA A 108 -8.37 -10.91 1.12
CA ALA A 108 -8.21 -10.43 -0.25
C ALA A 108 -8.92 -11.31 -1.27
N LEU A 109 -9.40 -10.70 -2.36
CA LEU A 109 -9.87 -11.41 -3.54
C LEU A 109 -8.70 -11.61 -4.50
N LEU A 110 -8.15 -12.82 -4.54
CA LEU A 110 -6.98 -13.19 -5.36
C LEU A 110 -7.39 -14.16 -6.47
N GLY A 111 -7.31 -13.72 -7.72
CA GLY A 111 -7.76 -14.51 -8.87
C GLY A 111 -9.25 -14.88 -8.80
N GLY A 112 -10.07 -14.04 -8.17
CA GLY A 112 -11.51 -14.27 -7.96
C GLY A 112 -11.86 -15.13 -6.74
N ILE A 113 -10.89 -15.58 -5.96
CA ILE A 113 -11.10 -16.41 -4.75
C ILE A 113 -10.83 -15.58 -3.50
N LEU A 114 -11.76 -15.65 -2.53
CA LEU A 114 -11.56 -15.04 -1.21
C LEU A 114 -10.53 -15.84 -0.42
N LYS A 115 -9.45 -15.17 -0.01
CA LYS A 115 -8.37 -15.75 0.79
C LYS A 115 -8.07 -14.89 2.01
N PHE A 116 -7.56 -15.55 3.04
CA PHE A 116 -7.15 -14.93 4.29
C PHE A 116 -5.66 -15.15 4.53
N SER A 117 -5.01 -14.19 5.16
CA SER A 117 -3.62 -14.28 5.58
C SER A 117 -3.50 -13.69 6.98
N ARG A 118 -2.70 -14.31 7.86
CA ARG A 118 -2.40 -13.83 9.22
C ARG A 118 -0.95 -13.36 9.37
N ASP A 119 -0.28 -13.12 8.25
CA ASP A 119 1.15 -12.79 8.18
C ASP A 119 1.43 -11.71 7.13
N GLY A 120 0.45 -10.83 6.90
CA GLY A 120 0.58 -9.68 6.00
C GLY A 120 0.69 -10.07 4.53
N GLY A 121 0.11 -11.22 4.16
CA GLY A 121 0.06 -11.74 2.79
C GLY A 121 1.26 -12.59 2.38
N ALA A 122 2.09 -13.04 3.34
CA ALA A 122 3.19 -13.96 3.05
C ALA A 122 2.67 -15.38 2.77
N THR A 123 1.64 -15.82 3.48
CA THR A 123 0.92 -17.09 3.26
C THR A 123 -0.59 -16.86 3.22
N TRP A 124 -1.31 -17.79 2.58
CA TRP A 124 -2.74 -17.65 2.29
C TRP A 124 -3.51 -18.94 2.53
N ILE A 125 -4.66 -18.83 3.19
CA ILE A 125 -5.59 -19.92 3.47
C ILE A 125 -6.92 -19.63 2.76
N GLU A 126 -7.54 -20.66 2.19
CA GLU A 126 -8.85 -20.56 1.54
C GLU A 126 -9.97 -20.78 2.56
N THR A 127 -11.15 -20.20 2.29
CA THR A 127 -12.30 -20.23 3.22
C THR A 127 -12.85 -21.65 3.47
N GLY A 128 -12.49 -22.62 2.62
CA GLY A 128 -12.92 -24.02 2.74
C GLY A 128 -12.07 -24.89 3.67
N GLU A 129 -11.00 -24.34 4.26
CA GLU A 129 -10.06 -25.07 5.13
C GLU A 129 -10.01 -24.52 6.58
N LEU A 130 -11.02 -23.73 6.97
CA LEU A 130 -11.16 -23.20 8.34
C LEU A 130 -11.83 -24.20 9.29
#